data_AF-A0A1Y1Z4F7-F1
#
_entry.id   AF-A0A1Y1Z4F7-F1
#
_cell.length_a   1.000
_cell.length_b   1.000
_cell.length_c   1.000
_cell.angle_alpha   90.00
_cell.angle_beta   90.00
_cell.angle_gamma   90.00
#
_symmetry.space_group_name_H-M   'P 1'
#
loop_
_entity.id
_entity.type
_entity.pdbx_description
1 polymer ?
#
loop_
_entity_poly.entity_id
_entity_poly.type
_entity_poly.pdbx_seq_one_letter_code
_entity_poly.pdbx_strand_id
1 'polypeptide(L)'
;MFISRSASAIVFLQLLIATLAKECNVCPPEKPNLIPIPNAPKPTENGCGPQGLGALVPDYLFTNCCAVHDFCYSNCNETKKSCDDQFLQCMNQVCDEKRKKFPRLCQKIATVYHKVVAADSSCKYYQKSIPKYCSCTK
;
A
#
# COMPACT_ATOMS: atom_id res chain seq x y z
N MET A 1 10.98 -46.90 18.26
CA MET A 1 11.69 -45.62 18.50
C MET A 1 10.94 -44.55 17.71
N PHE A 2 9.98 -43.87 18.32
CA PHE A 2 9.14 -42.86 17.67
C PHE A 2 9.90 -41.53 17.66
N ILE A 3 10.11 -40.97 16.47
CA ILE A 3 10.68 -39.63 16.29
C ILE A 3 9.60 -38.62 16.70
N SER A 4 9.68 -38.15 17.94
CA SER A 4 8.93 -36.98 18.41
C SER A 4 9.46 -35.75 17.65
N ARG A 5 8.75 -35.31 16.60
CA ARG A 5 9.07 -34.06 15.91
C ARG A 5 8.65 -32.92 16.84
N SER A 6 9.66 -32.25 17.38
CA SER A 6 9.57 -31.11 18.28
C SER A 6 8.76 -29.96 17.66
N ALA A 7 7.47 -29.89 18.01
CA ALA A 7 6.57 -28.80 17.64
C ALA A 7 7.13 -27.40 18.01
N SER A 8 8.01 -27.31 19.01
CA SER A 8 8.61 -26.05 19.45
C SER A 8 9.39 -25.32 18.36
N ALA A 9 10.22 -25.99 17.55
CA ALA A 9 11.08 -25.29 16.59
C ALA A 9 10.28 -24.64 15.44
N ILE A 10 9.16 -25.25 15.06
CA ILE A 10 8.26 -24.73 14.02
C ILE A 10 7.48 -23.51 14.55
N VAL A 11 7.02 -23.55 15.81
CA VAL A 11 6.31 -22.43 16.45
C VAL A 11 7.21 -21.21 16.66
N PHE A 12 8.46 -21.42 17.10
CA PHE A 12 9.44 -20.33 17.22
C PHE A 12 9.80 -19.71 15.86
N LEU A 13 9.94 -20.54 14.82
CA LEU A 13 10.17 -20.05 13.48
C LEU A 13 8.97 -19.25 12.98
N GLN A 14 7.73 -19.74 13.16
CA GLN A 14 6.49 -19.03 12.78
C GLN A 14 6.33 -17.66 13.47
N LEU A 15 6.67 -17.57 14.76
CA LEU A 15 6.68 -16.30 15.51
C LEU A 15 7.74 -15.32 14.99
N LEU A 16 8.90 -15.82 14.54
CA LEU A 16 9.94 -15.00 13.91
C LEU A 16 9.57 -14.52 12.49
N ILE A 17 8.76 -15.26 11.73
CA ILE A 17 8.30 -14.81 10.40
C ILE A 17 7.19 -13.77 10.52
N ALA A 18 6.31 -13.88 11.52
CA ALA A 18 5.26 -12.90 11.77
C ALA A 18 5.82 -11.52 12.17
N THR A 19 7.00 -11.47 12.82
CA THR A 19 7.68 -10.20 13.14
C THR A 19 8.39 -9.55 11.96
N LEU A 20 8.55 -10.25 10.82
CA LEU A 20 9.17 -9.72 9.60
C LEU A 20 8.18 -9.06 8.64
N ALA A 21 6.88 -9.25 8.83
CA ALA A 21 5.88 -8.44 8.15
C ALA A 21 5.86 -7.05 8.81
N LYS A 22 6.80 -6.19 8.40
CA LYS A 22 6.87 -4.82 8.91
C LYS A 22 5.68 -4.03 8.36
N GLU A 23 4.62 -3.98 9.14
CA GLU A 23 3.48 -3.13 8.85
C GLU A 23 3.88 -1.65 8.96
N CYS A 24 3.33 -0.81 8.08
CA CYS A 24 3.59 0.62 8.09
C CYS A 24 2.81 1.28 9.23
N ASN A 25 3.42 1.32 10.41
CA ASN A 25 2.82 1.89 11.60
C ASN A 25 2.80 3.43 11.51
N VAL A 26 1.61 4.03 11.59
CA VAL A 26 1.43 5.50 11.61
C VAL A 26 1.15 6.00 13.02
N CYS A 27 0.33 5.25 13.76
CA CYS A 27 0.01 5.55 15.14
C CYS A 27 0.83 4.72 16.12
N PRO A 28 1.06 5.25 17.33
CA PRO A 28 1.70 4.48 18.38
C PRO A 28 0.77 3.32 18.82
N PRO A 29 1.33 2.20 19.32
CA PRO A 29 0.55 1.01 19.66
C PRO A 29 -0.57 1.25 20.68
N GLU A 30 -0.40 2.24 21.57
CA GLU A 30 -1.38 2.58 22.60
C GLU A 30 -2.62 3.29 22.00
N LYS A 31 -2.51 3.84 20.79
CA LYS A 31 -3.56 4.63 20.11
C LYS A 31 -3.64 4.23 18.63
N PRO A 32 -3.95 2.96 18.30
CA PRO A 32 -3.72 2.40 16.97
C PRO A 32 -4.68 2.93 15.90
N ASN A 33 -5.78 3.57 16.31
CA ASN A 33 -6.85 3.96 15.40
C ASN A 33 -6.64 5.37 14.84
N LEU A 34 -6.83 5.51 13.53
CA LEU A 34 -6.89 6.80 12.85
C LEU A 34 -8.33 7.33 12.88
N ILE A 35 -8.47 8.62 13.13
CA ILE A 35 -9.74 9.35 13.04
C ILE A 35 -9.58 10.56 12.12
N PRO A 36 -10.62 10.94 11.34
CA PRO A 36 -10.58 12.14 10.52
C PRO A 36 -10.37 13.41 11.35
N ILE A 37 -9.55 14.34 10.87
CA ILE A 37 -9.43 15.66 11.49
C ILE A 37 -10.58 16.57 11.06
N PRO A 38 -11.10 17.44 11.95
CA PRO A 38 -12.07 18.46 11.56
C PRO A 38 -11.51 19.38 10.47
N ASN A 39 -12.33 19.71 9.47
CA ASN A 39 -11.98 20.59 8.36
C ASN A 39 -10.74 20.16 7.57
N ALA A 40 -10.49 18.86 7.44
CA ALA A 40 -9.44 18.33 6.56
C ALA A 40 -9.58 18.92 5.13
N PRO A 41 -8.45 19.24 4.45
CA PRO A 41 -8.49 19.66 3.06
C PRO A 41 -9.10 18.55 2.20
N LYS A 42 -9.67 18.93 1.04
CA LYS A 42 -10.10 17.95 0.05
C LYS A 42 -8.90 17.13 -0.42
N PRO A 43 -9.03 15.79 -0.53
CA PRO A 43 -7.98 14.96 -1.09
C PRO A 43 -7.58 15.41 -2.51
N THR A 44 -6.29 15.32 -2.82
CA THR A 44 -5.73 15.71 -4.12
C THR A 44 -4.87 14.58 -4.68
N GLU A 45 -4.92 14.38 -5.99
CA GLU A 45 -4.01 13.50 -6.74
C GLU A 45 -2.66 14.18 -7.04
N ASN A 46 -1.58 13.40 -7.12
CA ASN A 46 -0.21 13.86 -7.40
C ASN A 46 0.43 13.16 -8.63
N GLY A 47 -0.31 12.26 -9.30
CA GLY A 47 0.16 11.45 -10.43
C GLY A 47 0.67 10.08 -9.99
N CYS A 48 1.36 9.34 -10.87
CA CYS A 48 1.82 7.98 -10.54
C CYS A 48 3.15 7.91 -9.78
N GLY A 49 3.54 8.97 -9.05
CA GLY A 49 4.78 8.98 -8.29
C GLY A 49 4.71 9.88 -7.05
N PRO A 50 5.64 9.72 -6.11
CA PRO A 50 5.64 10.53 -4.90
C PRO A 50 5.78 12.01 -5.27
N GLN A 51 5.17 12.89 -4.45
CA GLN A 51 5.13 14.33 -4.68
C GLN A 51 6.51 14.89 -5.11
N GLY A 52 6.58 15.44 -6.33
CA GLY A 52 7.80 15.99 -6.94
C GLY A 52 8.59 15.05 -7.85
N LEU A 53 8.26 13.75 -7.90
CA LEU A 53 8.89 12.75 -8.78
C LEU A 53 7.89 12.09 -9.75
N GLY A 54 6.62 12.50 -9.76
CA GLY A 54 5.59 11.97 -10.67
C GLY A 54 6.00 12.02 -12.14
N ALA A 55 6.70 13.08 -12.59
CA ALA A 55 7.21 13.19 -13.95
C ALA A 55 8.28 12.14 -14.32
N LEU A 56 8.95 11.52 -13.33
CA LEU A 56 9.94 10.47 -13.55
C LEU A 56 9.33 9.08 -13.57
N VAL A 57 8.07 8.94 -13.13
CA VAL A 57 7.36 7.67 -13.10
C VAL A 57 6.35 7.68 -14.25
N PRO A 58 6.58 6.93 -15.34
CA PRO A 58 5.70 7.03 -16.50
C PRO A 58 4.31 6.50 -16.18
N ASP A 59 3.30 7.37 -16.10
CA ASP A 59 1.91 7.03 -15.74
C ASP A 59 1.31 5.86 -16.57
N TYR A 60 1.90 5.59 -17.74
CA TYR A 60 1.54 4.52 -18.67
C TYR A 60 0.03 4.48 -18.94
N LEU A 61 -0.67 3.44 -18.45
CA LEU A 61 -2.11 3.26 -18.59
C LEU A 61 -2.82 3.34 -17.23
N PHE A 62 -2.12 3.79 -16.17
CA PHE A 62 -2.55 3.63 -14.79
C PHE A 62 -2.87 4.94 -14.08
N THR A 63 -2.91 6.09 -14.77
CA THR A 63 -3.21 7.42 -14.19
C THR A 63 -4.43 7.39 -13.27
N ASN A 64 -5.54 6.79 -13.70
CA ASN A 64 -6.74 6.68 -12.87
C ASN A 64 -6.53 5.82 -11.61
N CYS A 65 -5.74 4.74 -11.71
CA CYS A 65 -5.40 3.91 -10.56
C CYS A 65 -4.50 4.66 -9.56
N CYS A 66 -3.60 5.51 -10.05
CA CYS A 66 -2.76 6.36 -9.21
C CYS A 66 -3.59 7.40 -8.45
N ALA A 67 -4.56 8.04 -9.11
CA ALA A 67 -5.51 8.94 -8.46
C ALA A 67 -6.31 8.25 -7.33
N VAL A 68 -6.82 7.05 -7.61
CA VAL A 68 -7.53 6.24 -6.59
C VAL A 68 -6.60 5.87 -5.42
N HIS A 69 -5.33 5.56 -5.69
CA HIS A 69 -4.34 5.26 -4.66
C HIS A 69 -4.03 6.47 -3.76
N ASP A 70 -3.86 7.65 -4.36
CA ASP A 70 -3.67 8.91 -3.63
C ASP A 70 -4.88 9.24 -2.74
N PHE A 71 -6.10 9.04 -3.24
CA PHE A 71 -7.31 9.21 -2.44
C PHE A 71 -7.41 8.17 -1.31
N CYS A 72 -7.02 6.92 -1.56
CA CYS A 72 -6.97 5.91 -0.50
C CYS A 72 -6.04 6.32 0.65
N TYR A 73 -4.90 6.94 0.33
CA TYR A 73 -3.95 7.47 1.31
C TYR A 73 -4.47 8.66 2.15
N SER A 74 -5.65 9.18 1.82
CA SER A 74 -6.37 10.19 2.59
C SER A 74 -7.49 9.61 3.48
N ASN A 75 -7.79 8.32 3.35
CA ASN A 75 -8.87 7.67 4.09
C ASN A 75 -8.36 7.07 5.41
N CYS A 76 -8.91 7.53 6.53
CA CYS A 76 -8.51 7.10 7.87
C CYS A 76 -8.90 5.65 8.20
N ASN A 77 -9.78 5.04 7.42
CA ASN A 77 -10.19 3.64 7.60
C ASN A 77 -9.36 2.65 6.78
N GLU A 78 -8.43 3.16 5.96
CA GLU A 78 -7.59 2.32 5.13
C GLU A 78 -6.23 2.10 5.77
N THR A 79 -5.60 0.98 5.42
CA THR A 79 -4.19 0.75 5.73
C THR A 79 -3.36 0.94 4.47
N LYS A 80 -2.07 1.26 4.63
CA LYS A 80 -1.15 1.32 3.49
C LYS A 80 -1.25 0.06 2.61
N LYS A 81 -1.24 -1.11 3.25
CA LYS A 81 -1.32 -2.41 2.56
C LYS A 81 -2.62 -2.54 1.78
N SER A 82 -3.76 -2.19 2.39
CA SER A 82 -5.07 -2.20 1.72
C SER A 82 -5.05 -1.30 0.48
N CYS A 83 -4.57 -0.06 0.60
CA CYS A 83 -4.45 0.85 -0.52
C CYS A 83 -3.55 0.33 -1.63
N ASP A 84 -2.37 -0.20 -1.28
CA ASP A 84 -1.43 -0.74 -2.26
C ASP A 84 -2.02 -1.97 -2.99
N ASP A 85 -2.73 -2.85 -2.27
CA ASP A 85 -3.39 -4.01 -2.88
C ASP A 85 -4.55 -3.59 -3.80
N GLN A 86 -5.36 -2.61 -3.40
CA GLN A 86 -6.40 -2.01 -4.23
C GLN A 86 -5.81 -1.37 -5.49
N PHE A 87 -4.64 -0.74 -5.37
CA PHE A 87 -3.91 -0.18 -6.52
C PHE A 87 -3.50 -1.26 -7.52
N LEU A 88 -2.96 -2.39 -7.05
CA LEU A 88 -2.65 -3.52 -7.92
C LEU A 88 -3.90 -4.08 -8.61
N GLN A 89 -5.01 -4.21 -7.88
CA GLN A 89 -6.27 -4.69 -8.43
C GLN A 89 -6.80 -3.75 -9.54
N CYS A 90 -6.78 -2.43 -9.30
CA CYS A 90 -7.15 -1.45 -10.32
C CYS A 90 -6.29 -1.59 -11.58
N MET A 91 -4.96 -1.65 -11.43
CA MET A 91 -4.06 -1.77 -12.57
C MET A 91 -4.29 -3.08 -13.35
N ASN A 92 -4.55 -4.19 -12.66
CA ASN A 92 -4.86 -5.47 -13.31
C ASN A 92 -6.18 -5.42 -14.08
N GLN A 93 -7.23 -4.79 -13.54
CA GLN A 93 -8.49 -4.58 -14.26
C GLN A 93 -8.26 -3.79 -15.54
N VAL A 94 -7.49 -2.71 -15.46
CA VAL A 94 -7.08 -1.94 -16.64
C VAL A 94 -6.31 -2.83 -17.63
N CYS A 95 -5.47 -3.77 -17.17
CA CYS A 95 -4.74 -4.70 -18.03
C CYS A 95 -5.61 -5.78 -18.70
N ASP A 96 -6.70 -6.19 -18.05
CA ASP A 96 -7.60 -7.26 -18.51
C ASP A 96 -8.62 -6.79 -19.55
N GLU A 97 -8.70 -5.47 -19.80
CA GLU A 97 -9.54 -4.91 -20.86
C GLU A 97 -9.19 -5.50 -22.23
N LYS A 98 -10.20 -6.11 -22.88
CA LYS A 98 -10.13 -6.95 -24.10
C LYS A 98 -9.45 -6.33 -25.33
N ARG A 99 -9.00 -5.08 -25.26
CA ARG A 99 -8.41 -4.31 -26.36
C ARG A 99 -6.89 -4.11 -26.25
N LYS A 100 -6.23 -4.64 -25.20
CA LYS A 100 -4.78 -4.48 -25.05
C LYS A 100 -3.99 -5.49 -25.86
N LYS A 101 -3.04 -4.98 -26.66
CA LYS A 101 -2.13 -5.77 -27.52
C LYS A 101 -1.20 -6.68 -26.70
N PHE A 102 -0.89 -6.31 -25.45
CA PHE A 102 0.06 -7.01 -24.58
C PHE A 102 -0.39 -7.05 -23.09
N PRO A 103 -1.46 -7.78 -22.75
CA PRO A 103 -2.02 -7.79 -21.38
C PRO A 103 -1.02 -8.32 -20.34
N ARG A 104 -0.23 -9.35 -20.68
CA ARG A 104 0.81 -9.89 -19.78
C ARG A 104 1.93 -8.88 -19.47
N LEU A 105 2.32 -8.06 -20.45
CA LEU A 105 3.32 -7.01 -20.21
C LEU A 105 2.75 -5.93 -19.30
N CYS A 106 1.49 -5.55 -19.50
CA CYS A 106 0.77 -4.62 -18.64
C CYS A 106 0.73 -5.12 -17.19
N GLN A 107 0.32 -6.38 -16.95
CA GLN A 107 0.27 -6.98 -15.62
C GLN A 107 1.64 -7.04 -14.94
N LYS A 108 2.72 -7.31 -15.71
CA LYS A 108 4.09 -7.24 -15.19
C LYS A 108 4.47 -5.83 -14.74
N ILE A 109 4.12 -4.80 -15.52
CA ILE A 109 4.34 -3.40 -15.12
C ILE A 109 3.52 -3.07 -13.87
N ALA A 110 2.24 -3.47 -13.81
CA ALA A 110 1.39 -3.30 -12.62
C ALA A 110 2.02 -3.92 -11.36
N THR A 111 2.62 -5.11 -11.52
CA THR A 111 3.33 -5.80 -10.43
C THR A 111 4.56 -5.02 -9.97
N VAL A 112 5.30 -4.40 -10.89
CA VAL A 112 6.45 -3.55 -10.55
C VAL A 112 6.00 -2.33 -9.76
N TYR A 113 4.95 -1.64 -10.22
CA TYR A 113 4.32 -0.53 -9.50
C TYR A 113 3.93 -0.91 -8.07
N HIS A 114 3.19 -2.01 -7.92
CA HIS A 114 2.80 -2.53 -6.61
C HIS A 114 4.00 -2.82 -5.71
N LYS A 115 5.03 -3.50 -6.22
CA LYS A 115 6.24 -3.79 -5.44
C LYS A 115 6.93 -2.53 -4.93
N VAL A 116 6.97 -1.47 -5.74
CA VAL A 116 7.58 -0.19 -5.35
C VAL A 116 6.77 0.46 -4.24
N VAL A 117 5.44 0.56 -4.38
CA VAL A 117 4.62 1.18 -3.34
C VAL A 117 4.53 0.33 -2.09
N ALA A 118 4.50 -1.00 -2.20
CA ALA A 118 4.41 -1.94 -1.09
C ALA A 118 5.71 -2.02 -0.26
N ALA A 119 6.86 -1.65 -0.83
CA ALA A 119 8.13 -1.69 -0.12
C ALA A 119 8.13 -0.83 1.16
N ASP A 120 8.85 -1.29 2.19
CA ASP A 120 9.00 -0.59 3.47
C ASP A 120 9.50 0.85 3.31
N SER A 121 10.39 1.07 2.34
CA SER A 121 10.94 2.40 2.02
C SER A 121 9.88 3.41 1.56
N SER A 122 8.72 2.93 1.10
CA SER A 122 7.58 3.74 0.68
C SER A 122 6.62 4.05 1.83
N CYS A 123 6.78 3.45 3.01
CA CYS A 123 5.95 3.75 4.20
C CYS A 123 5.99 5.24 4.58
N LYS A 124 7.13 5.90 4.37
CA LYS A 124 7.29 7.34 4.61
C LYS A 124 6.30 8.23 3.83
N TYR A 125 5.80 7.77 2.67
CA TYR A 125 4.85 8.54 1.87
C TYR A 125 3.44 8.45 2.45
N TYR A 126 3.04 7.25 2.90
CA TYR A 126 1.79 7.05 3.64
C TYR A 126 1.80 7.82 4.97
N GLN A 127 2.88 7.71 5.75
CA GLN A 127 3.02 8.47 7.00
C GLN A 127 2.98 9.99 6.78
N LYS A 128 3.42 10.49 5.62
CA LYS A 128 3.31 11.91 5.25
C LYS A 128 1.92 12.33 4.77
N SER A 129 1.11 11.43 4.23
CA SER A 129 -0.26 11.75 3.81
C SER A 129 -1.20 11.84 5.01
N ILE A 130 -1.06 10.91 5.96
CA ILE A 130 -1.96 10.79 7.11
C ILE A 130 -2.17 12.08 7.90
N PRO A 131 -1.14 12.83 8.37
CA PRO A 131 -1.37 14.02 9.20
C PRO A 131 -2.08 15.16 8.46
N LYS A 132 -2.27 15.07 7.14
CA LYS A 132 -3.10 16.01 6.37
C LYS A 132 -4.60 15.76 6.54
N TYR A 133 -5.01 14.53 6.88
CA TYR A 133 -6.41 14.10 6.84
C TYR A 133 -6.89 13.41 8.12
N CYS A 134 -5.97 12.76 8.83
CA CYS A 134 -6.27 11.95 10.00
C CYS A 134 -5.31 12.24 11.15
N SER A 135 -5.75 11.90 12.36
CA SER A 135 -4.95 11.88 13.57
C SER A 135 -5.16 10.57 14.32
N CYS A 136 -4.21 10.17 15.15
CA CYS A 136 -4.43 9.04 16.06
C CYS A 136 -5.47 9.40 17.11
N THR A 137 -6.27 8.43 17.55
CA THR A 137 -7.20 8.60 18.67
C THR A 137 -6.47 9.13 19.90
N LYS A 138 -7.15 9.94 20.72
CA LYS A 138 -6.58 10.45 21.97
C LYS A 138 -6.36 9.36 23.00
#